data_AF-A0A0G3XAA2-F1
#
_entry.id   AF-A0A0G3XAA2-F1
#
_cell.length_a   1.000
_cell.length_b   1.000
_cell.length_c   1.000
_cell.angle_alpha   90.00
_cell.angle_beta   90.00
_cell.angle_gamma   90.00
#
_symmetry.space_group_name_H-M   'P 1'
#
loop_
_entity.id
_entity.type
_entity.pdbx_description
1 polymer ?
#
loop_
_entity_poly.entity_id
_entity_poly.type
_entity_poly.pdbx_seq_one_letter_code
_entity_poly.pdbx_strand_id
1 'polypeptide(L)'
;MKKFALAIVPAVFALAACGSTEDASVDAEADTVEMPADEALEPVAEEPVDAPAAAEPVAADTSASDAAAAASADEAAEAAAAAAADVAAEAAAAAEAAQ
;
A
#
# COMPACT_ATOMS: atom_id res chain seq x y z
N MET A 1 -35.57 -5.38 -19.65
CA MET A 1 -35.04 -6.51 -18.86
C MET A 1 -34.34 -5.96 -17.62
N LYS A 2 -34.91 -6.14 -16.42
CA LYS A 2 -34.52 -5.41 -15.19
C LYS A 2 -33.76 -6.31 -14.19
N LYS A 3 -32.81 -7.11 -14.66
CA LYS A 3 -32.21 -8.20 -13.87
C LYS A 3 -30.78 -7.95 -13.35
N PHE A 4 -30.15 -6.82 -13.67
CA PHE A 4 -28.72 -6.61 -13.36
C PHE A 4 -28.45 -5.93 -12.01
N ALA A 5 -29.48 -5.57 -11.24
CA ALA A 5 -29.30 -4.83 -9.98
C ALA A 5 -28.91 -5.69 -8.76
N LEU A 6 -28.82 -7.03 -8.87
CA LEU A 6 -28.68 -7.90 -7.70
C LEU A 6 -27.26 -8.47 -7.48
N ALA A 7 -26.31 -8.21 -8.38
CA ALA A 7 -24.98 -8.86 -8.35
C ALA A 7 -23.94 -8.19 -7.40
N ILE A 8 -24.26 -7.05 -6.79
CA ILE A 8 -23.31 -6.26 -5.97
C ILE A 8 -23.35 -6.65 -4.47
N VAL A 9 -24.39 -7.39 -4.05
CA VAL A 9 -24.61 -7.76 -2.64
C VAL A 9 -23.51 -8.63 -2.01
N PRO A 10 -22.89 -9.62 -2.67
CA PRO A 10 -21.93 -10.50 -1.99
C PRO A 10 -20.58 -9.81 -1.69
N ALA A 11 -20.22 -8.74 -2.41
CA ALA A 11 -18.96 -8.03 -2.21
C ALA A 11 -18.92 -7.24 -0.88
N VAL A 12 -20.08 -6.80 -0.38
CA VAL A 12 -20.18 -6.04 0.87
C VAL A 12 -20.05 -6.96 2.10
N PHE A 13 -20.51 -8.21 2.02
CA PHE A 13 -20.36 -9.19 3.10
C PHE A 13 -18.92 -9.68 3.29
N ALA A 14 -18.08 -9.65 2.25
CA ALA A 14 -16.66 -10.02 2.35
C ALA A 14 -15.82 -8.99 3.11
N LEU A 15 -16.17 -7.69 3.05
CA LEU A 15 -15.49 -6.64 3.81
C LEU A 15 -15.78 -6.72 5.32
N ALA A 16 -17.00 -7.12 5.70
CA ALA A 16 -17.40 -7.24 7.11
C ALA A 16 -16.67 -8.38 7.86
N ALA A 17 -16.12 -9.36 7.13
CA ALA A 17 -15.38 -10.48 7.73
C ALA A 17 -13.88 -10.18 7.96
N CYS A 18 -13.34 -9.09 7.39
CA CYS A 18 -11.92 -8.72 7.51
C CYS A 18 -11.67 -7.58 8.53
N GLY A 19 -12.71 -7.17 9.27
CA GLY A 19 -12.67 -6.03 10.20
C GLY A 19 -12.89 -6.36 11.68
N SER A 20 -12.86 -7.64 12.08
CA SER A 20 -12.94 -8.01 13.50
C SER A 20 -11.57 -7.78 14.14
N THR A 21 -11.38 -6.60 14.73
CA THR A 21 -10.16 -6.26 15.48
C THR A 21 -10.40 -6.69 16.93
N GLU A 22 -9.79 -7.80 17.35
CA GLU A 22 -9.77 -8.19 18.76
C GLU A 22 -8.96 -7.14 19.53
N ASP A 23 -9.50 -6.58 20.61
CA ASP A 23 -8.80 -5.61 21.46
C ASP A 23 -7.71 -6.35 22.26
N ALA A 24 -6.49 -6.36 21.74
CA ALA A 24 -5.34 -7.00 22.37
C ALA A 24 -4.81 -6.26 23.62
N SER A 25 -5.50 -5.19 24.04
CA SER A 25 -5.07 -4.30 25.14
C SER A 25 -5.17 -4.96 26.52
N VAL A 26 -5.91 -6.07 26.65
CA VAL A 26 -6.24 -6.69 27.95
C VAL A 26 -5.24 -7.77 28.40
N ASP A 27 -4.40 -8.30 27.51
CA ASP A 27 -3.48 -9.42 27.83
C ASP A 27 -2.08 -8.97 28.29
N ALA A 28 -1.77 -7.67 28.17
CA ALA A 28 -0.46 -7.12 28.50
C ALA A 28 -0.46 -6.43 29.88
N GLU A 29 -0.63 -7.21 30.95
CA GLU A 29 -0.23 -6.76 32.30
C GLU A 29 1.31 -6.71 32.33
N ALA A 30 1.87 -5.50 32.23
CA ALA A 30 3.31 -5.31 32.33
C ALA A 30 3.74 -5.61 33.77
N ASP A 31 4.28 -6.81 34.01
CA ASP A 31 4.96 -7.15 35.25
C ASP A 31 6.13 -6.16 35.45
N THR A 32 5.88 -5.11 36.21
CA THR A 32 6.91 -4.14 36.60
C THR A 32 7.84 -4.84 37.57
N VAL A 33 8.91 -5.42 37.04
CA VAL A 33 10.00 -5.96 37.85
C VAL A 33 10.54 -4.78 38.65
N GLU A 34 10.42 -4.85 39.98
CA GLU A 34 11.04 -3.93 40.95
C GLU A 34 12.56 -4.08 40.90
N MET A 35 13.16 -3.65 39.79
CA MET A 35 14.60 -3.57 39.64
C MET A 35 15.07 -2.32 40.40
N PRO A 36 15.96 -2.45 41.39
CA PRO A 36 16.47 -1.31 42.14
C PRO A 36 17.00 -0.25 41.18
N ALA A 37 16.55 1.00 41.33
CA ALA A 37 16.97 2.10 40.45
C ALA A 37 18.50 2.25 40.39
N ASP A 38 19.20 1.84 41.44
CA ASP A 38 20.66 1.84 41.54
C ASP A 38 21.34 0.89 40.52
N GLU A 39 20.76 -0.27 40.22
CA GLU A 39 21.30 -1.19 39.19
C GLU A 39 21.16 -0.61 37.77
N ALA A 40 20.13 0.21 37.53
CA ALA A 40 19.95 0.89 36.24
C ALA A 40 20.91 2.07 36.02
N LEU A 41 21.52 2.58 37.10
CA LEU A 41 22.43 3.74 37.07
C LEU A 41 23.90 3.35 37.22
N GLU A 42 24.22 2.06 37.32
CA GLU A 42 25.61 1.62 37.32
C GLU A 42 26.31 2.10 36.02
N PRO A 43 27.49 2.72 36.13
CA PRO A 43 28.19 3.22 34.97
C PRO A 43 28.65 2.05 34.10
N VAL A 44 28.06 1.94 32.90
CA VAL A 44 28.52 1.00 31.88
C VAL A 44 29.86 1.50 31.37
N ALA A 45 30.93 0.74 31.63
CA ALA A 45 32.23 0.99 31.04
C ALA A 45 32.21 0.49 29.58
N GLU A 46 31.75 1.34 28.66
CA GLU A 46 31.79 1.04 27.23
C GLU A 46 33.16 1.46 26.66
N GLU A 47 33.98 0.47 26.28
CA GLU A 47 35.08 0.72 25.37
C GLU A 47 34.50 0.96 23.96
N PRO A 48 34.98 1.98 23.22
CA PRO A 48 34.51 2.20 21.87
C PRO A 48 34.85 0.98 21.01
N VAL A 49 33.82 0.28 20.55
CA VAL A 49 33.98 -0.79 19.57
C VAL A 49 34.40 -0.18 18.23
N ASP A 50 35.43 -0.74 17.61
CA ASP A 50 35.88 -0.33 16.27
C ASP A 50 34.72 -0.51 15.27
N ALA A 51 34.11 0.61 14.88
CA ALA A 51 33.06 0.62 13.89
C ALA A 51 33.68 0.41 12.49
N PRO A 52 33.11 -0.47 11.66
CA PRO A 52 33.54 -0.55 10.27
C PRO A 52 33.33 0.82 9.60
N ALA A 53 34.28 1.22 8.75
CA ALA A 53 34.16 2.45 7.99
C ALA A 53 32.81 2.49 7.27
N ALA A 54 32.06 3.58 7.47
CA ALA A 54 30.77 3.78 6.81
C ALA A 54 30.95 3.66 5.29
N ALA A 55 30.08 2.88 4.65
CA ALA A 55 30.10 2.74 3.20
C ALA A 55 29.87 4.12 2.54
N GLU A 56 30.66 4.43 1.52
CA GLU A 56 30.49 5.63 0.70
C GLU A 56 29.06 5.66 0.11
N PRO A 57 28.41 6.84 0.07
CA PRO A 57 27.08 6.94 -0.50
C PRO A 57 27.13 6.57 -2.00
N VAL A 58 26.47 5.47 -2.35
CA VAL A 58 26.21 5.15 -3.76
C VAL A 58 25.28 6.20 -4.33
N ALA A 59 25.72 6.91 -5.36
CA ALA A 59 24.87 7.82 -6.12
C ALA A 59 23.71 7.02 -6.70
N ALA A 60 22.48 7.38 -6.33
CA ALA A 60 21.29 6.80 -6.93
C ALA A 60 21.24 7.21 -8.41
N ASP A 61 21.31 6.22 -9.32
CA ASP A 61 21.11 6.47 -10.75
C ASP A 61 19.60 6.61 -11.01
N THR A 62 19.08 7.82 -10.79
CA THR A 62 17.66 8.14 -10.93
C THR A 62 17.23 8.26 -12.40
N SER A 63 18.19 8.44 -13.32
CA SER A 63 17.90 8.70 -14.75
C SER A 63 17.32 7.48 -15.46
N ALA A 64 17.80 6.28 -15.15
CA ALA A 64 17.25 5.05 -15.73
C ALA A 64 15.80 4.78 -15.27
N SER A 65 15.46 5.13 -14.02
CA SER A 65 14.13 4.92 -13.45
C SER A 65 13.10 5.91 -14.00
N ASP A 66 13.50 7.15 -14.26
CA ASP A 66 12.62 8.21 -14.78
C ASP A 66 12.22 7.95 -16.24
N ALA A 67 13.17 7.50 -17.07
CA ALA A 67 12.90 7.14 -18.46
C ALA A 67 11.94 5.94 -18.59
N ALA A 68 12.07 4.94 -17.71
CA ALA A 68 11.16 3.79 -17.68
C ALA A 68 9.74 4.19 -17.22
N ALA A 69 9.63 5.11 -16.26
CA ALA A 69 8.35 5.63 -15.80
C ALA A 69 7.63 6.43 -16.90
N ALA A 70 8.35 7.27 -17.64
CA ALA A 70 7.79 8.04 -18.76
C ALA A 70 7.24 7.14 -19.87
N ALA A 71 8.03 6.14 -20.30
CA ALA A 71 7.59 5.18 -21.32
C ALA A 71 6.34 4.40 -20.89
N SER A 72 6.24 4.05 -19.61
CA SER A 72 5.09 3.34 -19.06
C SER A 72 3.83 4.22 -19.00
N ALA A 73 3.99 5.53 -18.80
CA ALA A 73 2.90 6.49 -18.74
C ALA A 73 2.30 6.76 -20.13
N ASP A 74 3.13 6.87 -21.18
CA ASP A 74 2.67 7.02 -22.56
C ASP A 74 1.84 5.81 -23.03
N GLU A 75 2.32 4.59 -22.79
CA GLU A 75 1.58 3.36 -23.12
C GLU A 75 0.23 3.28 -22.38
N ALA A 76 0.20 3.68 -21.11
CA ALA A 76 -1.04 3.72 -20.33
C ALA A 76 -2.03 4.77 -20.88
N ALA A 77 -1.53 5.92 -21.35
CA ALA A 77 -2.36 6.97 -21.94
C ALA A 77 -2.98 6.52 -23.28
N GLU A 78 -2.20 5.88 -24.14
CA GLU A 78 -2.68 5.32 -25.41
C GLU A 78 -3.74 4.23 -25.19
N ALA A 79 -3.49 3.31 -24.24
CA ALA A 79 -4.48 2.29 -23.87
C ALA A 79 -5.78 2.89 -23.34
N ALA A 80 -5.70 3.95 -22.54
CA ALA A 80 -6.88 4.65 -22.02
C ALA A 80 -7.66 5.37 -23.13
N ALA A 81 -6.97 5.99 -24.09
CA ALA A 81 -7.58 6.64 -25.23
C ALA A 81 -8.33 5.65 -26.13
N ALA A 82 -7.72 4.49 -26.40
CA ALA A 82 -8.35 3.42 -27.17
C ALA A 82 -9.63 2.89 -26.47
N ALA A 83 -9.54 2.60 -25.16
CA ALA A 83 -10.68 2.15 -24.38
C ALA A 83 -11.82 3.18 -24.35
N ALA A 84 -11.50 4.48 -24.23
CA ALA A 84 -12.49 5.54 -24.26
C ALA A 84 -13.19 5.63 -25.63
N ALA A 85 -12.45 5.44 -26.73
CA ALA A 85 -13.02 5.43 -28.07
C ALA A 85 -13.98 4.26 -28.29
N ASP A 86 -13.61 3.05 -27.83
CA ASP A 86 -14.49 1.88 -27.89
C ASP A 86 -15.80 2.09 -27.11
N VAL A 87 -15.71 2.61 -25.89
CA VAL A 87 -16.90 2.91 -25.06
C VAL A 87 -17.79 3.95 -25.73
N ALA A 88 -17.20 4.99 -26.34
CA ALA A 88 -17.95 6.01 -27.06
C ALA A 88 -18.67 5.44 -28.29
N ALA A 89 -18.02 4.54 -29.03
CA ALA A 89 -18.61 3.87 -30.18
C ALA A 89 -19.79 2.97 -29.78
N GLU A 90 -19.65 2.15 -28.73
CA GLU A 90 -20.74 1.33 -28.21
C GLU A 90 -21.91 2.18 -27.70
N ALA A 91 -21.64 3.29 -27.01
CA ALA A 91 -22.66 4.19 -26.53
C ALA A 91 -23.45 4.83 -27.68
N ALA A 92 -22.77 5.24 -28.76
CA ALA A 92 -23.42 5.77 -29.96
C ALA A 92 -24.32 4.73 -30.64
N ALA A 93 -23.84 3.49 -30.80
CA ALA A 93 -24.61 2.40 -31.38
C ALA A 93 -25.85 2.05 -30.54
N ALA A 94 -25.71 2.06 -29.20
CA ALA A 94 -26.83 1.83 -28.28
C ALA A 94 -27.88 2.97 -28.35
N ALA A 95 -27.44 4.22 -28.55
CA ALA A 95 -28.34 5.36 -28.70
C ALA A 95 -29.14 5.32 -30.01
N GLU A 96 -28.53 4.87 -31.11
CA GLU A 96 -29.23 4.67 -32.39
C GLU A 96 -30.22 3.51 -32.34
N ALA A 97 -29.89 2.41 -31.66
CA ALA A 97 -30.79 1.26 -31.51
C ALA A 97 -31.99 1.52 -30.57
N ALA A 98 -31.97 2.63 -29.82
CA ALA A 98 -33.03 3.04 -28.91
C ALA A 98 -34.01 4.07 -29.51
N GLN A 99 -33.75 4.55 -30.73
CA GLN A 99 -34.67 5.37 -31.52
C GLN A 99 -35.57 4.50 -32.41
#